data_AF-A0AA92X2D4-F1
#
_entry.id   AF-A0AA92X2D4-F1
#
_cell.length_a   1.000
_cell.length_b   1.000
_cell.length_c   1.000
_cell.angle_alpha   90.00
_cell.angle_beta   90.00
_cell.angle_gamma   90.00
#
_symmetry.space_group_name_H-M   'P 1'
#
loop_
_entity.id
_entity.type
_entity.pdbx_description
1 polymer ?
#
loop_
_entity_poly.entity_id
_entity_poly.type
_entity_poly.pdbx_seq_one_letter_code
_entity_poly.pdbx_strand_id
1 'polypeptide(L)'
;MFKFEALLDLPMQFSHYDVSLTFEIISSLNAQTDASIAANVSQYHTEGPETEEYEISAEDNAYHLVEYYMGLDSGSVDLDDMFTSYYPSVTRRSVFLTLYGMLEHDFEKLCNGFARVHNAPVKLSDLKGNGFERCDLYARKIIGMKASRYYSLVKKVTKLRNACAHNDARFVSNDGRPIPELEYLMHTYSKELVQDGEQVNFKSGSLQAMTDILKNYFNDVEEALKAHKTPDPFIGSRK
;
A
#
# COMPACT_ATOMS: atom_id res chain seq x y z
N MET A 1 -28.51 -5.70 33.26
CA MET A 1 -28.25 -6.80 32.33
C MET A 1 -28.57 -6.29 30.92
N PHE A 2 -27.67 -5.51 30.33
CA PHE A 2 -27.83 -5.00 28.97
C PHE A 2 -27.29 -6.06 28.00
N LYS A 3 -28.16 -6.52 27.09
CA LYS A 3 -27.89 -7.59 26.13
C LYS A 3 -26.79 -7.16 25.16
N PHE A 4 -25.72 -7.96 25.14
CA PHE A 4 -24.60 -7.90 24.19
C PHE A 4 -24.98 -8.33 22.76
N GLU A 5 -26.27 -8.58 22.49
CA GLU A 5 -26.76 -9.29 21.30
C GLU A 5 -26.87 -8.41 20.04
N ALA A 6 -26.67 -7.09 20.12
CA ALA A 6 -26.82 -6.18 18.97
C ALA A 6 -25.52 -5.94 18.15
N LEU A 7 -24.42 -6.62 18.49
CA LEU A 7 -23.13 -6.52 17.78
C LEU A 7 -22.91 -7.63 16.74
N LEU A 8 -23.88 -8.53 16.53
CA LEU A 8 -23.72 -9.79 15.81
C LEU A 8 -24.18 -9.78 14.33
N ASP A 9 -24.71 -8.68 13.80
CA ASP A 9 -25.22 -8.66 12.40
C ASP A 9 -24.22 -8.14 11.35
N LEU A 10 -22.94 -8.00 11.71
CA LEU A 10 -21.86 -7.80 10.73
C LEU A 10 -21.08 -9.11 10.59
N PRO A 11 -20.74 -9.55 9.36
CA PRO A 11 -19.94 -10.75 9.19
C PRO A 11 -18.66 -10.61 10.03
N MET A 12 -18.29 -11.69 10.74
CA MET A 12 -17.25 -11.74 11.78
C MET A 12 -15.91 -11.11 11.35
N GLN A 13 -15.65 -11.07 10.05
CA GLN A 13 -14.54 -10.37 9.39
C GLN A 13 -14.50 -8.83 9.58
N PHE A 14 -15.50 -8.22 10.22
CA PHE A 14 -15.56 -6.79 10.53
C PHE A 14 -15.85 -6.49 12.00
N SER A 15 -15.47 -7.38 12.92
CA SER A 15 -15.38 -7.03 14.34
C SER A 15 -14.58 -5.73 14.46
N HIS A 16 -15.21 -4.67 14.98
CA HIS A 16 -14.77 -3.26 14.90
C HIS A 16 -13.41 -2.93 15.55
N TYR A 17 -12.67 -3.92 16.02
CA TYR A 17 -11.46 -3.79 16.83
C TYR A 17 -10.27 -4.61 16.32
N ASP A 18 -10.45 -5.44 15.28
CA ASP A 18 -9.41 -6.37 14.84
C ASP A 18 -9.04 -6.13 13.37
N VAL A 19 -7.88 -5.51 13.17
CA VAL A 19 -7.27 -5.31 11.85
C VAL A 19 -6.34 -6.47 11.47
N SER A 20 -6.17 -7.48 12.33
CA SER A 20 -5.28 -8.62 12.09
C SER A 20 -5.69 -9.38 10.84
N LEU A 21 -7.00 -9.62 10.65
CA LEU A 21 -7.52 -10.25 9.45
C LEU A 21 -7.22 -9.42 8.19
N THR A 22 -7.33 -8.09 8.26
CA THR A 22 -6.96 -7.21 7.15
C THR A 22 -5.48 -7.39 6.80
N PHE A 23 -4.59 -7.47 7.79
CA PHE A 23 -3.16 -7.73 7.54
C PHE A 23 -2.87 -9.14 7.05
N GLU A 24 -3.65 -10.16 7.43
CA GLU A 24 -3.56 -11.52 6.86
C GLU A 24 -3.96 -11.53 5.37
N ILE A 25 -5.06 -10.84 5.02
CA ILE A 25 -5.50 -10.68 3.63
C ILE A 25 -4.44 -9.94 2.81
N ILE A 26 -3.88 -8.84 3.34
CA ILE A 26 -2.80 -8.08 2.71
C ILE A 26 -1.57 -8.95 2.48
N SER A 27 -1.16 -9.72 3.50
CA SER A 27 0.01 -10.61 3.39
C SER A 27 -0.19 -11.68 2.32
N SER A 28 -1.41 -12.25 2.24
CA SER A 28 -1.77 -13.21 1.19
C SER A 28 -1.75 -12.57 -0.20
N LEU A 29 -2.32 -11.37 -0.35
CA LEU A 29 -2.33 -10.67 -1.64
C LEU A 29 -0.92 -10.25 -2.09
N ASN A 30 -0.06 -9.81 -1.17
CA ASN A 30 1.35 -9.54 -1.44
C ASN A 30 2.04 -10.79 -2.02
N ALA A 31 1.91 -11.93 -1.34
CA ALA A 31 2.55 -13.17 -1.75
C ALA A 31 2.04 -13.66 -3.12
N GLN A 32 0.73 -13.58 -3.35
CA GLN A 32 0.13 -13.94 -4.65
C GLN A 32 0.62 -13.01 -5.77
N THR A 33 0.72 -11.72 -5.50
CA THR A 33 1.20 -10.72 -6.48
C THR A 33 2.64 -10.99 -6.88
N ASP A 34 3.54 -11.16 -5.91
CA ASP A 34 4.95 -11.42 -6.21
C ASP A 34 5.14 -12.79 -6.90
N ALA A 35 4.40 -13.82 -6.50
CA ALA A 35 4.43 -15.11 -7.18
C ALA A 35 3.94 -15.03 -8.63
N SER A 36 2.85 -14.30 -8.89
CA SER A 36 2.34 -14.09 -10.24
C SER A 36 3.32 -13.31 -11.11
N ILE A 37 3.93 -12.24 -10.58
CA ILE A 37 4.95 -11.47 -11.30
C ILE A 37 6.15 -12.37 -11.63
N ALA A 38 6.65 -13.14 -10.66
CA ALA A 38 7.78 -14.04 -10.88
C ALA A 38 7.47 -15.10 -11.96
N ALA A 39 6.25 -15.65 -11.95
CA ALA A 39 5.80 -16.58 -12.97
C ALA A 39 5.77 -15.93 -14.36
N ASN A 40 5.22 -14.72 -14.48
CA ASN A 40 5.16 -14.00 -15.76
C ASN A 40 6.56 -13.66 -16.31
N VAL A 41 7.49 -13.25 -15.44
CA VAL A 41 8.90 -13.01 -15.82
C VAL A 41 9.57 -14.30 -16.25
N SER A 42 9.36 -15.40 -15.51
CA SER A 42 9.89 -16.70 -15.90
C SER A 42 9.34 -17.15 -17.25
N GLN A 43 8.03 -16.96 -17.49
CA GLN A 43 7.39 -17.28 -18.76
C GLN A 43 8.01 -16.48 -19.91
N TYR A 44 8.23 -15.17 -19.72
CA TYR A 44 8.92 -14.34 -20.71
C TYR A 44 10.34 -14.86 -21.01
N HIS A 45 11.09 -15.38 -20.04
CA HIS A 45 12.41 -15.91 -20.31
C HIS A 45 12.40 -17.31 -20.96
N THR A 46 11.38 -18.13 -20.70
CA THR A 46 11.32 -19.52 -21.20
C THR A 46 10.59 -19.67 -22.52
N GLU A 47 9.55 -18.85 -22.72
CA GLU A 47 8.68 -18.82 -23.90
C GLU A 47 8.89 -17.51 -24.69
N GLY A 48 10.02 -16.85 -24.43
CA GLY A 48 10.34 -15.49 -24.84
C GLY A 48 10.28 -15.20 -26.33
N PRO A 49 10.47 -13.92 -26.67
CA PRO A 49 9.81 -13.29 -27.80
C PRO A 49 10.00 -14.09 -29.10
N GLU A 50 8.90 -14.28 -29.81
CA GLU A 50 8.92 -14.88 -31.13
C GLU A 50 9.63 -13.91 -32.09
N THR A 51 10.62 -14.40 -32.81
CA THR A 51 11.35 -13.58 -33.79
C THR A 51 10.75 -13.80 -35.18
N GLU A 52 10.41 -12.71 -35.85
CA GLU A 52 10.08 -12.71 -37.27
C GLU A 52 11.16 -11.98 -38.07
N GLU A 53 11.54 -12.57 -39.21
CA GLU A 53 12.54 -12.00 -40.11
C GLU A 53 11.84 -11.34 -41.32
N TYR A 54 12.17 -10.08 -41.57
CA TYR A 54 11.65 -9.29 -42.68
C TYR A 54 12.78 -8.97 -43.66
N GLU A 55 12.69 -9.46 -44.89
CA GLU A 55 13.66 -9.16 -45.94
C GLU A 55 13.59 -7.68 -46.34
N ILE A 56 14.72 -6.97 -46.25
CA ILE A 56 14.85 -5.58 -46.69
C ILE A 56 15.42 -5.52 -48.12
N SER A 57 16.43 -6.34 -48.42
CA SER A 57 17.07 -6.44 -49.75
C SER A 57 17.62 -7.85 -49.96
N ALA A 58 17.04 -8.58 -50.92
CA ALA A 58 17.53 -9.89 -51.34
C ALA A 58 18.96 -9.83 -51.90
N GLU A 59 19.30 -8.76 -52.63
CA GLU A 59 20.60 -8.61 -53.30
C GLU A 59 21.74 -8.39 -52.29
N ASP A 60 21.46 -7.68 -51.20
CA ASP A 60 22.42 -7.38 -50.14
C ASP A 60 22.38 -8.39 -48.99
N ASN A 61 21.52 -9.40 -49.06
CA ASN A 61 21.23 -10.35 -47.97
C ASN A 61 20.92 -9.62 -46.65
N ALA A 62 20.10 -8.56 -46.74
CA ALA A 62 19.76 -7.68 -45.62
C ALA A 62 18.36 -7.99 -45.07
N TYR A 63 18.29 -8.28 -43.77
CA TYR A 63 17.07 -8.62 -43.04
C TYR A 63 16.89 -7.73 -41.82
N HIS A 64 15.65 -7.44 -41.47
CA HIS A 64 15.23 -6.81 -40.23
C HIS A 64 14.59 -7.87 -39.33
N LEU A 65 15.14 -8.04 -38.13
CA LEU A 65 14.59 -8.93 -37.12
C LEU A 65 13.68 -8.13 -36.20
N VAL A 66 12.45 -8.58 -36.04
CA VAL A 66 11.51 -8.02 -35.07
C VAL A 66 11.11 -9.11 -34.09
N GLU A 67 11.24 -8.81 -32.81
CA GLU A 67 10.83 -9.67 -31.72
C GLU A 67 9.43 -9.27 -31.28
N TYR A 68 8.56 -10.25 -31.00
CA TYR A 68 7.19 -10.03 -30.55
C TYR A 68 6.90 -10.80 -29.26
N TYR A 69 6.25 -10.13 -28.31
CA TYR A 69 5.75 -10.81 -27.11
C TYR A 69 4.50 -10.11 -26.57
N MET A 70 3.42 -10.89 -26.38
CA MET A 70 2.14 -10.42 -25.84
C MET A 70 1.59 -9.14 -26.52
N GLY A 71 1.78 -9.00 -27.84
CA GLY A 71 1.27 -7.88 -28.62
C GLY A 71 2.14 -6.62 -28.61
N LEU A 72 3.35 -6.68 -28.05
CA LEU A 72 4.39 -5.67 -28.19
C LEU A 72 5.51 -6.18 -29.10
N ASP A 73 6.22 -5.25 -29.73
CA ASP A 73 7.35 -5.52 -30.60
C ASP A 73 8.61 -4.74 -30.19
N SER A 74 9.79 -5.27 -30.55
CA SER A 74 11.09 -4.66 -30.23
C SER A 74 11.37 -3.34 -30.95
N GLY A 75 10.60 -2.98 -31.97
CA GLY A 75 10.66 -1.66 -32.60
C GLY A 75 9.93 -0.58 -31.79
N SER A 76 8.97 -0.98 -30.96
CA SER A 76 8.16 -0.08 -30.14
C SER A 76 8.75 0.16 -28.75
N VAL A 77 9.33 -0.86 -28.12
CA VAL A 77 9.81 -0.83 -26.74
C VAL A 77 10.98 -1.80 -26.51
N ASP A 78 11.71 -1.61 -25.41
CA ASP A 78 12.60 -2.65 -24.88
C ASP A 78 11.74 -3.75 -24.22
N LEU A 79 11.58 -4.89 -24.90
CA LEU A 79 10.75 -5.99 -24.41
C LEU A 79 11.28 -6.56 -23.09
N ASP A 80 12.60 -6.65 -22.91
CA ASP A 80 13.15 -7.20 -21.67
C ASP A 80 12.85 -6.28 -20.49
N ASP A 81 13.09 -4.97 -20.61
CA ASP A 81 12.74 -4.03 -19.54
C ASP A 81 11.22 -3.98 -19.30
N MET A 82 10.40 -4.00 -20.36
CA MET A 82 8.95 -3.97 -20.24
C MET A 82 8.41 -5.13 -19.39
N PHE A 83 8.85 -6.36 -19.66
CA PHE A 83 8.31 -7.56 -19.01
C PHE A 83 9.04 -7.94 -17.72
N THR A 84 10.31 -7.54 -17.54
CA THR A 84 11.10 -7.89 -16.34
C THR A 84 11.17 -6.76 -15.30
N SER A 85 10.85 -5.52 -15.66
CA SER A 85 10.99 -4.34 -14.80
C SER A 85 9.74 -3.47 -14.77
N TYR A 86 9.31 -2.91 -15.90
CA TYR A 86 8.24 -1.91 -15.96
C TYR A 86 6.88 -2.47 -15.54
N TYR A 87 6.37 -3.52 -16.21
CA TYR A 87 5.09 -4.13 -15.84
C TYR A 87 5.08 -4.75 -14.43
N PRO A 88 6.15 -5.45 -13.98
CA PRO A 88 6.29 -5.82 -12.58
C PRO A 88 6.11 -4.65 -11.60
N SER A 89 6.77 -3.52 -11.86
CA SER A 89 6.66 -2.31 -11.05
C SER A 89 5.25 -1.71 -11.07
N VAL A 90 4.63 -1.57 -12.24
CA VAL A 90 3.24 -1.10 -12.42
C VAL A 90 2.26 -1.96 -11.62
N THR A 91 2.42 -3.28 -11.69
CA THR A 91 1.55 -4.24 -10.99
C THR A 91 1.67 -4.07 -9.48
N ARG A 92 2.89 -3.99 -8.94
CA ARG A 92 3.11 -3.74 -7.51
C ARG A 92 2.56 -2.39 -7.06
N ARG A 93 2.76 -1.32 -7.83
CA ARG A 93 2.19 0.01 -7.52
C ARG A 93 0.66 -0.02 -7.46
N SER A 94 0.03 -0.74 -8.39
CA SER A 94 -1.43 -0.90 -8.42
C SER A 94 -1.94 -1.65 -7.18
N VAL A 95 -1.29 -2.77 -6.84
CA VAL A 95 -1.65 -3.53 -5.63
C VAL A 95 -1.39 -2.71 -4.36
N PHE A 96 -0.28 -1.98 -4.29
CA PHE A 96 0.03 -1.08 -3.17
C PHE A 96 -1.07 -0.04 -2.94
N LEU A 97 -1.59 0.59 -3.99
CA LEU A 97 -2.71 1.53 -3.91
C LEU A 97 -3.96 0.87 -3.29
N THR A 98 -4.29 -0.34 -3.73
CA THR A 98 -5.42 -1.11 -3.19
C THR A 98 -5.23 -1.44 -1.71
N LEU A 99 -4.08 -1.99 -1.32
CA LEU A 99 -3.77 -2.37 0.06
C LEU A 99 -3.79 -1.16 1.00
N TYR A 100 -3.21 -0.04 0.57
CA TYR A 100 -3.21 1.19 1.35
C TYR A 100 -4.65 1.71 1.54
N GLY A 101 -5.47 1.70 0.47
CA GLY A 101 -6.87 2.10 0.54
C GLY A 101 -7.71 1.21 1.46
N MET A 102 -7.49 -0.11 1.44
CA MET A 102 -8.13 -1.05 2.36
C MET A 102 -7.82 -0.70 3.82
N LEU A 103 -6.53 -0.50 4.15
CA LEU A 103 -6.11 -0.13 5.51
C LEU A 103 -6.65 1.22 5.96
N GLU A 104 -6.64 2.22 5.07
CA GLU A 104 -7.17 3.55 5.39
C GLU A 104 -8.66 3.48 5.73
N HIS A 105 -9.44 2.76 4.93
CA HIS A 105 -10.87 2.55 5.16
C HIS A 105 -11.16 1.78 6.44
N ASP A 106 -10.41 0.70 6.70
CA ASP A 106 -10.60 -0.08 7.92
C ASP A 106 -10.18 0.70 9.17
N PHE A 107 -9.18 1.58 9.09
CA PHE A 107 -8.84 2.48 10.18
C PHE A 107 -9.95 3.48 10.47
N GLU A 108 -10.55 4.07 9.42
CA GLU A 108 -11.69 4.98 9.58
C GLU A 108 -12.89 4.26 10.22
N LYS A 109 -13.19 3.03 9.79
CA LYS A 109 -14.23 2.20 10.42
C LYS A 109 -13.93 1.91 11.89
N LEU A 110 -12.68 1.60 12.21
CA LEU A 110 -12.25 1.35 13.59
C LEU A 110 -12.46 2.60 14.45
N CYS A 111 -12.01 3.78 14.02
CA CYS A 111 -12.21 5.02 14.76
C CYS A 111 -13.70 5.35 14.94
N ASN A 112 -14.52 5.17 13.90
CA ASN A 112 -15.97 5.39 13.98
C ASN A 112 -16.68 4.36 14.88
N GLY A 113 -16.25 3.10 14.82
CA GLY A 113 -16.74 2.01 15.67
C GLY A 113 -16.44 2.28 17.14
N PHE A 114 -15.21 2.71 17.43
CA PHE A 114 -14.80 3.15 18.76
C PHE A 114 -15.67 4.31 19.26
N ALA A 115 -15.86 5.35 18.44
CA ALA A 115 -16.68 6.50 18.79
C ALA A 115 -18.10 6.09 19.21
N ARG A 116 -18.70 5.15 18.46
CA ARG A 116 -20.04 4.64 18.71
C ARG A 116 -20.12 3.80 19.98
N VAL A 117 -19.19 2.88 20.19
CA VAL A 117 -19.24 1.96 21.34
C VAL A 117 -18.93 2.69 22.65
N HIS A 118 -18.02 3.67 22.63
CA HIS A 118 -17.63 4.42 23.81
C HIS A 118 -18.44 5.71 24.01
N ASN A 119 -19.46 5.96 23.17
CA ASN A 119 -20.22 7.23 23.14
C ASN A 119 -19.28 8.45 23.19
N ALA A 120 -18.21 8.42 22.39
CA ALA A 120 -17.20 9.45 22.40
C ALA A 120 -17.83 10.80 22.03
N PRO A 121 -17.51 11.89 22.74
CA PRO A 121 -18.10 13.21 22.50
C PRO A 121 -17.67 13.82 21.16
N VAL A 122 -16.63 13.27 20.53
CA VAL A 122 -16.06 13.73 19.26
C VAL A 122 -16.11 12.59 18.25
N LYS A 123 -16.72 12.82 17.10
CA LYS A 123 -16.71 11.89 15.97
C LYS A 123 -15.44 12.07 15.13
N LEU A 124 -15.07 11.05 14.36
CA LEU A 124 -13.94 11.15 13.44
C LEU A 124 -14.12 12.30 12.43
N SER A 125 -15.35 12.49 11.93
CA SER A 125 -15.71 13.57 10.98
C SER A 125 -15.50 14.97 11.53
N ASP A 126 -15.45 15.13 12.85
CA ASP A 126 -15.29 16.44 13.51
C ASP A 126 -13.82 16.88 13.54
N LEU A 127 -12.90 15.96 13.24
CA LEU A 127 -11.46 16.23 13.21
C LEU A 127 -11.02 16.71 11.82
N LYS A 128 -10.11 17.68 11.81
CA LYS A 128 -9.40 18.13 10.60
C LYS A 128 -8.39 17.08 10.12
N GLY A 129 -8.06 17.13 8.84
CA GLY A 129 -7.14 16.20 8.17
C GLY A 129 -7.90 15.15 7.36
N ASN A 130 -7.16 14.33 6.61
CA ASN A 130 -7.72 13.31 5.72
C ASN A 130 -7.08 11.95 5.95
N GLY A 131 -7.83 10.88 5.74
CA GLY A 131 -7.33 9.51 5.77
C GLY A 131 -6.55 9.16 7.04
N PHE A 132 -5.36 8.58 6.88
CA PHE A 132 -4.45 8.23 7.98
C PHE A 132 -4.11 9.39 8.94
N GLU A 133 -4.03 10.63 8.45
CA GLU A 133 -3.72 11.79 9.31
C GLU A 133 -4.81 12.04 10.34
N ARG A 134 -6.06 12.02 9.87
CA ARG A 134 -7.23 12.21 10.72
C ARG A 134 -7.39 11.07 11.72
N CYS A 135 -7.15 9.84 11.27
CA CYS A 135 -7.24 8.65 12.12
C CYS A 135 -6.14 8.60 13.19
N ASP A 136 -4.89 8.98 12.88
CA ASP A 136 -3.84 9.15 13.89
C ASP A 136 -4.22 10.19 14.94
N LEU A 137 -4.76 11.34 14.51
CA LEU A 137 -5.21 12.36 15.44
C LEU A 137 -6.30 11.82 16.37
N TYR A 138 -7.26 11.07 15.83
CA TYR A 138 -8.30 10.41 16.62
C TYR A 138 -7.71 9.39 17.60
N ALA A 139 -6.80 8.54 17.14
CA ALA A 139 -6.14 7.54 17.98
C ALA A 139 -5.39 8.19 19.16
N ARG A 140 -4.65 9.27 18.91
CA ARG A 140 -3.91 9.96 19.98
C ARG A 140 -4.80 10.74 20.94
N LYS A 141 -5.85 11.40 20.44
CA LYS A 141 -6.66 12.32 21.25
C LYS A 141 -7.84 11.67 21.95
N ILE A 142 -8.46 10.68 21.31
CA ILE A 142 -9.71 10.08 21.77
C ILE A 142 -9.49 8.66 22.29
N ILE A 143 -8.75 7.83 21.55
CA ILE A 143 -8.41 6.47 22.01
C ILE A 143 -7.35 6.53 23.13
N GLY A 144 -6.46 7.52 23.10
CA GLY A 144 -5.40 7.70 24.09
C GLY A 144 -4.08 7.03 23.70
N MET A 145 -3.87 6.75 22.41
CA MET A 145 -2.62 6.23 21.87
C MET A 145 -1.47 7.21 22.15
N LYS A 146 -0.35 6.70 22.64
CA LYS A 146 0.89 7.48 22.76
C LYS A 146 1.42 7.83 21.37
N ALA A 147 2.34 8.80 21.29
CA ALA A 147 2.99 9.10 20.01
C ALA A 147 3.73 7.85 19.49
N SER A 148 3.29 7.34 18.34
CA SER A 148 3.91 6.18 17.69
C SER A 148 5.25 6.59 17.06
N ARG A 149 6.29 5.77 17.26
CA ARG A 149 7.58 5.95 16.59
C ARG A 149 7.50 5.70 15.09
N TYR A 150 6.53 4.89 14.64
CA TYR A 150 6.37 4.49 13.25
C TYR A 150 5.58 5.51 12.42
N TYR A 151 4.81 6.40 13.06
CA TYR A 151 3.95 7.34 12.34
C TYR A 151 4.73 8.26 11.38
N SER A 152 5.98 8.59 11.70
CA SER A 152 6.84 9.35 10.80
C SER A 152 7.17 8.63 9.49
N LEU A 153 7.22 7.28 9.50
CA LEU A 153 7.37 6.44 8.33
C LEU A 153 6.03 6.26 7.61
N VAL A 154 4.92 6.09 8.34
CA VAL A 154 3.57 6.06 7.75
C VAL A 154 3.34 7.27 6.85
N LYS A 155 3.69 8.48 7.31
CA LYS A 155 3.60 9.69 6.49
C LYS A 155 4.40 9.63 5.20
N LYS A 156 5.58 8.99 5.20
CA LYS A 156 6.39 8.82 3.99
C LYS A 156 5.73 7.81 3.04
N VAL A 157 5.20 6.71 3.57
CA VAL A 157 4.40 5.73 2.81
C VAL A 157 3.16 6.39 2.20
N THR A 158 2.50 7.31 2.93
CA THR A 158 1.40 8.13 2.39
C THR A 158 1.86 9.00 1.22
N LYS A 159 3.06 9.61 1.31
CA LYS A 159 3.63 10.37 0.19
C LYS A 159 3.92 9.47 -1.02
N LEU A 160 4.46 8.28 -0.80
CA LEU A 160 4.70 7.30 -1.86
C LEU A 160 3.38 6.89 -2.53
N ARG A 161 2.35 6.60 -1.73
CA ARG A 161 0.99 6.31 -2.23
C ARG A 161 0.47 7.43 -3.12
N ASN A 162 0.62 8.68 -2.69
CA ASN A 162 0.17 9.83 -3.47
C ASN A 162 0.96 10.00 -4.77
N ALA A 163 2.27 9.74 -4.77
CA ALA A 163 3.08 9.73 -5.97
C ALA A 163 2.61 8.65 -6.95
N CYS A 164 2.35 7.42 -6.49
CA CYS A 164 1.80 6.35 -7.31
C CYS A 164 0.43 6.73 -7.91
N ALA A 165 -0.45 7.36 -7.14
CA ALA A 165 -1.81 7.70 -7.57
C ALA A 165 -1.88 8.86 -8.57
N HIS A 166 -0.98 9.83 -8.49
CA HIS A 166 -1.15 11.11 -9.17
C HIS A 166 -0.01 11.47 -10.13
N ASN A 167 1.19 10.95 -9.91
CA ASN A 167 2.40 11.39 -10.60
C ASN A 167 3.19 10.22 -11.20
N ASP A 168 2.54 9.09 -11.48
CA ASP A 168 3.19 7.88 -12.01
C ASP A 168 4.43 7.46 -11.18
N ALA A 169 4.31 7.57 -9.85
CA ALA A 169 5.38 7.32 -8.89
C ALA A 169 6.66 8.17 -9.09
N ARG A 170 6.56 9.36 -9.69
CA ARG A 170 7.70 10.30 -9.73
C ARG A 170 8.12 10.70 -8.31
N PHE A 171 9.43 10.63 -8.04
CA PHE A 171 10.00 11.08 -6.78
C PHE A 171 10.52 12.52 -6.83
N VAL A 172 10.45 13.16 -8.00
CA VAL A 172 10.69 14.59 -8.17
C VAL A 172 9.37 15.32 -8.34
N SER A 173 9.31 16.55 -7.84
CA SER A 173 8.16 17.43 -8.00
C SER A 173 8.20 18.20 -9.33
N ASN A 174 7.15 18.96 -9.64
CA ASN A 174 7.02 19.64 -10.92
C ASN A 174 8.10 20.71 -11.17
N ASP A 175 8.75 21.22 -10.12
CA ASP A 175 9.88 22.14 -10.22
C ASP A 175 11.24 21.41 -10.35
N GLY A 176 11.22 20.08 -10.51
CA GLY A 176 12.40 19.23 -10.65
C GLY A 176 13.09 18.87 -9.34
N ARG A 177 12.56 19.30 -8.18
CA ARG A 177 13.20 19.01 -6.88
C ARG A 177 12.78 17.63 -6.36
N PRO A 178 13.73 16.84 -5.80
CA PRO A 178 13.40 15.59 -5.14
C PRO A 178 12.43 15.79 -3.97
N ILE A 179 11.55 14.81 -3.77
CA ILE A 179 10.63 14.74 -2.64
C ILE A 179 11.35 14.01 -1.51
N PRO A 180 11.72 14.68 -0.40
CA PRO A 180 12.62 14.11 0.61
C PRO A 180 12.07 12.84 1.28
N GLU A 181 10.75 12.74 1.43
CA GLU A 181 10.11 11.54 1.97
C GLU A 181 10.32 10.31 1.08
N LEU A 182 10.37 10.49 -0.24
CA LEU A 182 10.56 9.42 -1.21
C LEU A 182 12.02 9.04 -1.33
N GLU A 183 12.94 10.03 -1.37
CA GLU A 183 14.38 9.78 -1.30
C GLU A 183 14.75 8.98 -0.06
N TYR A 184 14.16 9.32 1.10
CA TYR A 184 14.37 8.56 2.32
C TYR A 184 13.95 7.09 2.16
N LEU A 185 12.77 6.83 1.58
CA LEU A 185 12.27 5.48 1.41
C LEU A 185 13.14 4.70 0.42
N MET A 186 13.53 5.30 -0.69
CA MET A 186 14.43 4.70 -1.69
C MET A 186 15.81 4.41 -1.10
N HIS A 187 16.35 5.28 -0.23
CA HIS A 187 17.62 5.00 0.43
C HIS A 187 17.49 3.85 1.45
N THR A 188 16.43 3.88 2.26
CA THR A 188 16.20 2.90 3.33
C THR A 188 15.86 1.51 2.78
N TYR A 189 15.08 1.45 1.71
CA TYR A 189 14.58 0.24 1.05
C TYR A 189 15.16 0.15 -0.37
N SER A 190 16.48 0.33 -0.49
CA SER A 190 17.17 0.50 -1.79
C SER A 190 17.18 -0.73 -2.69
N LYS A 191 16.79 -1.90 -2.17
CA LYS A 191 16.60 -3.11 -2.98
C LYS A 191 15.19 -3.19 -3.53
N GLU A 192 14.22 -2.70 -2.76
CA GLU A 192 12.80 -2.79 -3.04
C GLU A 192 12.26 -1.59 -3.83
N LEU A 193 12.82 -0.39 -3.60
CA LEU A 193 12.42 0.86 -4.21
C LEU A 193 13.63 1.49 -4.92
N VAL A 194 13.76 1.19 -6.21
CA VAL A 194 14.92 1.56 -7.02
C VAL A 194 14.59 2.81 -7.84
N GLN A 195 15.59 3.67 -8.05
CA GLN A 195 15.47 4.80 -8.96
C GLN A 195 15.43 4.33 -10.41
N ASP A 196 14.44 4.80 -11.16
CA ASP A 196 14.29 4.54 -12.59
C ASP A 196 13.93 5.86 -13.29
N GLY A 197 14.96 6.50 -13.86
CA GLY A 197 14.87 7.91 -14.25
C GLY A 197 14.41 8.80 -13.08
N GLU A 198 13.22 9.38 -13.24
CA GLU A 198 12.55 10.22 -12.23
C GLU A 198 11.47 9.49 -11.43
N GLN A 199 11.30 8.18 -11.64
CA GLN A 199 10.27 7.35 -11.03
C GLN A 199 10.85 6.41 -9.96
N VAL A 200 9.98 5.97 -9.06
CA VAL A 200 10.26 4.88 -8.12
C VAL A 200 9.81 3.57 -8.75
N ASN A 201 10.77 2.69 -9.04
CA ASN A 201 10.54 1.35 -9.56
C ASN A 201 10.41 0.35 -8.40
N PHE A 202 9.26 -0.32 -8.33
CA PHE A 202 8.91 -1.27 -7.28
C PHE A 202 9.43 -2.66 -7.63
N LYS A 203 10.49 -3.09 -6.94
CA LYS A 203 11.06 -4.44 -7.06
C LYS A 203 10.37 -5.42 -6.11
N SER A 204 10.73 -6.70 -6.24
CA SER A 204 10.22 -7.78 -5.38
C SER A 204 10.40 -7.44 -3.90
N GLY A 205 9.40 -7.74 -3.07
CA GLY A 205 9.40 -7.43 -1.64
C GLY A 205 9.00 -5.99 -1.28
N SER A 206 8.86 -5.07 -2.24
CA SER A 206 8.43 -3.68 -1.97
C SER A 206 7.06 -3.58 -1.31
N LEU A 207 6.10 -4.39 -1.75
CA LEU A 207 4.77 -4.48 -1.15
C LEU A 207 4.87 -4.86 0.33
N GLN A 208 5.61 -5.92 0.62
CA GLN A 208 5.83 -6.40 1.99
C GLN A 208 6.45 -5.30 2.86
N ALA A 209 7.56 -4.70 2.40
CA ALA A 209 8.25 -3.63 3.11
C ALA A 209 7.33 -2.44 3.45
N MET A 210 6.51 -1.99 2.50
CA MET A 210 5.59 -0.87 2.75
C MET A 210 4.45 -1.26 3.70
N THR A 211 3.91 -2.47 3.57
CA THR A 211 2.84 -2.95 4.45
C THR A 211 3.32 -3.25 5.86
N ASP A 212 4.58 -3.63 6.06
CA ASP A 212 5.17 -3.84 7.39
C ASP A 212 5.32 -2.53 8.17
N ILE A 213 5.62 -1.41 7.50
CA ILE A 213 5.61 -0.08 8.13
C ILE A 213 4.22 0.21 8.69
N LEU A 214 3.17 -0.03 7.89
CA LEU A 214 1.79 0.20 8.30
C LEU A 214 1.41 -0.74 9.45
N LYS A 215 1.73 -2.04 9.34
CA LYS A 215 1.48 -3.05 10.37
C LYS A 215 2.09 -2.67 11.71
N ASN A 216 3.34 -2.25 11.72
CA ASN A 216 4.03 -1.81 12.94
C ASN A 216 3.33 -0.61 13.60
N TYR A 217 2.81 0.33 12.82
CA TYR A 217 2.01 1.42 13.36
C TYR A 217 0.66 0.94 13.91
N PHE A 218 -0.03 0.02 13.22
CA PHE A 218 -1.30 -0.51 13.71
C PHE A 218 -1.15 -1.37 14.96
N ASN A 219 0.00 -2.01 15.18
CA ASN A 219 0.29 -2.66 16.46
C ASN A 219 0.22 -1.66 17.63
N ASP A 220 0.73 -0.43 17.46
CA ASP A 220 0.62 0.63 18.48
C ASP A 220 -0.85 1.05 18.69
N VAL A 221 -1.66 1.09 17.61
CA VAL A 221 -3.10 1.38 17.68
C VAL A 221 -3.83 0.29 18.47
N GLU A 222 -3.55 -0.98 18.19
CA GLU A 222 -4.14 -2.11 18.90
C GLU A 222 -3.77 -2.13 20.38
N GLU A 223 -2.51 -1.85 20.70
CA GLU A 223 -2.07 -1.73 22.10
C GLU A 223 -2.86 -0.64 22.83
N ALA A 224 -3.08 0.51 22.17
CA ALA A 224 -3.87 1.60 22.74
C ALA A 224 -5.35 1.22 22.93
N LEU A 225 -5.95 0.50 21.99
CA LEU A 225 -7.31 -0.03 22.12
C LEU A 225 -7.43 -1.00 23.30
N LYS A 226 -6.50 -1.95 23.43
CA LYS A 226 -6.45 -2.94 24.52
C LYS A 226 -6.24 -2.27 25.88
N ALA A 227 -5.43 -1.20 25.92
CA ALA A 227 -5.17 -0.43 27.13
C ALA A 227 -6.30 0.55 27.50
N HIS A 228 -7.20 0.85 26.57
CA HIS A 228 -8.30 1.78 26.80
C HIS A 228 -9.28 1.22 27.84
N LYS A 229 -9.23 1.76 29.05
CA LYS A 229 -10.21 1.47 30.09
C LYS A 229 -11.46 2.31 29.81
N THR A 230 -12.62 1.68 29.67
CA THR A 230 -13.89 2.40 29.81
C THR A 230 -13.88 3.11 31.17
N PRO A 231 -14.28 4.40 31.25
CA PRO A 231 -14.64 4.98 32.53
C PRO A 231 -15.70 4.09 33.18
N ASP A 232 -15.51 3.70 34.43
CA ASP A 232 -16.52 2.95 35.18
C ASP A 232 -17.81 3.79 35.23
N PRO A 233 -18.91 3.33 34.60
CA PRO A 233 -20.16 4.09 34.58
C PRO A 233 -20.78 4.24 35.99
N PHE A 234 -20.25 3.57 37.01
CA PHE A 234 -20.78 3.61 38.38
C PHE A 234 -20.03 4.54 39.36
N ILE A 235 -18.97 5.25 38.93
CA ILE A 235 -18.24 6.17 39.83
C ILE A 235 -18.85 7.60 39.86
N GLY A 236 -19.82 7.90 38.99
CA GLY A 236 -20.45 9.23 38.89
C GLY A 236 -21.65 9.52 39.79
N SER A 237 -22.18 8.53 40.53
CA SER A 237 -23.47 8.67 41.27
C SER A 237 -23.32 8.53 42.78
N ARG A 238 -22.21 9.01 43.35
CA ARG A 238 -22.07 9.23 44.79
C ARG A 238 -21.45 10.59 45.04
N LYS A 239 -22.30 11.62 45.06
CA LYS A 239 -22.23 12.78 45.95
C LYS A 239 -23.58 13.49 45.95
#